data_AF-A0A3B0J8F9-F1
#
_entry.id   AF-A0A3B0J8F9-F1
#
_cell.length_a   1.000
_cell.length_b   1.000
_cell.length_c   1.000
_cell.angle_alpha   90.00
_cell.angle_beta   90.00
_cell.angle_gamma   90.00
#
_symmetry.space_group_name_H-M   'P 1'
#
loop_
_entity.id
_entity.type
_entity.pdbx_description
1 polymer ?
#
loop_
_entity_poly.entity_id
_entity_poly.type
_entity_poly.pdbx_seq_one_letter_code
_entity_poly.pdbx_strand_id
1 'polypeptide(L)'
;MSNIRNLSAEERVVLDRWLQRKGIQLTYRNAEQLCDALQVARMFNIIQPGLEDLSSYSPFLSLPLNFLNWQIFNHRVLRKLDMGVSMGDLEKLALGCTETVDALLFNLMAKESSLKKKED
;
A
#
# COMPACT_ATOMS: atom_id res chain seq x y z
N MET A 1 -3.95 -13.30 -2.91
CA MET A 1 -2.83 -12.90 -2.00
C MET A 1 -1.86 -12.04 -2.77
N SER A 2 -1.36 -10.94 -2.19
CA SER A 2 -0.37 -10.06 -2.83
C SER A 2 0.94 -10.80 -3.07
N ASN A 3 1.50 -10.60 -4.27
CA ASN A 3 2.84 -11.07 -4.57
C ASN A 3 3.84 -10.01 -4.09
N ILE A 4 4.37 -10.21 -2.88
CA ILE A 4 5.41 -9.34 -2.31
C ILE A 4 6.76 -9.84 -2.83
N ARG A 5 7.28 -9.12 -3.83
CA ARG A 5 8.61 -9.36 -4.43
C ARG A 5 9.31 -8.05 -4.70
N ASN A 6 10.62 -8.11 -4.83
CA ASN A 6 11.39 -6.95 -5.24
C ASN A 6 11.05 -6.58 -6.69
N LEU A 7 10.76 -5.29 -6.89
CA LEU A 7 10.51 -4.71 -8.20
C LEU A 7 11.83 -4.47 -8.93
N SER A 8 11.84 -4.70 -10.25
CA SER A 8 12.96 -4.30 -11.11
C SER A 8 13.07 -2.77 -11.19
N ALA A 9 14.18 -2.27 -11.72
CA ALA A 9 14.37 -0.84 -11.93
C ALA A 9 13.28 -0.25 -12.85
N GLU A 10 12.93 -0.98 -13.91
CA GLU A 10 11.87 -0.59 -14.86
C GLU A 10 10.50 -0.56 -14.19
N GLU A 11 10.19 -1.56 -13.37
CA GLU A 11 8.92 -1.63 -12.63
C GLU A 11 8.77 -0.48 -11.62
N ARG A 12 9.86 -0.11 -10.94
CA ARG A 12 9.88 1.07 -10.05
C ARG A 12 9.62 2.36 -10.84
N VAL A 13 10.25 2.54 -12.00
CA VAL A 13 10.01 3.70 -12.87
C VAL A 13 8.56 3.75 -13.39
N VAL A 14 7.95 2.59 -13.66
CA VAL A 14 6.52 2.53 -14.03
C VAL A 14 5.65 2.92 -12.84
N LEU A 15 5.92 2.37 -11.65
CA LEU A 15 5.19 2.70 -10.42
C LEU A 15 5.26 4.19 -10.10
N ASP A 16 6.46 4.77 -10.13
CA ASP A 16 6.69 6.18 -9.82
C ASP A 16 5.90 7.09 -10.76
N ARG A 17 5.91 6.80 -12.07
CA ARG A 17 5.10 7.55 -13.05
C ARG A 17 3.59 7.41 -12.79
N TRP A 18 3.13 6.22 -12.40
CA TRP A 18 1.72 6.02 -12.09
C TRP A 18 1.31 6.78 -10.82
N LEU A 19 2.11 6.75 -9.76
CA LEU A 19 1.88 7.50 -8.52
C LEU A 19 1.88 9.02 -8.77
N GLN A 20 2.81 9.52 -9.57
CA GLN A 20 2.84 10.94 -9.98
C GLN A 20 1.55 11.36 -10.69
N ARG A 21 1.02 10.52 -11.60
CA ARG A 21 -0.28 10.78 -12.28
C ARG A 21 -1.46 10.81 -11.30
N LYS A 22 -1.35 10.12 -10.17
CA LYS A 22 -2.35 10.13 -9.09
C LYS A 22 -2.16 11.29 -8.11
N GLY A 23 -1.20 12.19 -8.35
CA GLY A 23 -0.89 13.31 -7.46
C GLY A 23 -0.14 12.89 -6.20
N ILE A 24 0.34 11.64 -6.13
CA ILE A 24 1.10 11.12 -5.01
C ILE A 24 2.58 11.43 -5.28
N GLN A 25 3.07 12.52 -4.67
CA GLN A 25 4.47 12.87 -4.68
C GLN A 25 5.22 11.97 -3.71
N LEU A 26 5.95 10.99 -4.23
CA LEU A 26 6.94 10.26 -3.45
C LEU A 26 8.15 11.16 -3.28
N THR A 27 8.13 12.05 -2.29
CA THR A 27 9.35 12.72 -1.80
C THR A 27 10.28 11.65 -1.24
N TYR A 28 11.09 11.08 -2.14
CA TYR A 28 12.19 10.13 -1.90
C TYR A 28 11.96 9.14 -0.76
N ARG A 29 10.89 8.33 -0.86
CA ARG A 29 10.63 7.13 -0.03
C ARG A 29 11.20 7.24 1.39
N ASN A 30 10.85 8.31 2.12
CA ASN A 30 11.26 8.38 3.51
C ASN A 30 10.60 7.17 4.17
N ALA A 31 11.41 6.24 4.67
CA ALA A 31 10.92 5.00 5.27
C ALA A 31 9.85 5.33 6.30
N GLU A 32 10.03 6.40 7.07
CA GLU A 32 9.07 6.90 8.07
C GLU A 32 7.67 7.22 7.49
N GLN A 33 7.59 7.73 6.26
CA GLN A 33 6.32 8.07 5.60
C GLN A 33 5.61 6.85 5.01
N LEU A 34 6.36 5.81 4.63
CA LEU A 34 5.84 4.58 4.02
C LEU A 34 5.65 3.45 5.04
N CYS A 35 6.30 3.54 6.20
CA CYS A 35 6.06 2.69 7.37
C CYS A 35 4.60 2.72 7.79
N ASP A 36 4.01 3.92 7.81
CA ASP A 36 2.73 4.14 8.44
C ASP A 36 1.59 3.57 7.58
N ALA A 37 0.94 2.53 8.10
CA ALA A 37 -0.22 1.92 7.48
C ALA A 37 -1.33 2.95 7.18
N LEU A 38 -1.49 3.98 8.01
CA LEU A 38 -2.47 5.04 7.77
C LEU A 38 -2.10 5.86 6.52
N GLN A 39 -0.82 6.16 6.32
CA GLN A 39 -0.35 6.88 5.14
C GLN A 39 -0.57 6.05 3.87
N VAL A 40 -0.30 4.75 3.92
CA VAL A 40 -0.58 3.86 2.79
C VAL A 40 -2.08 3.70 2.55
N ALA A 41 -2.90 3.59 3.60
CA ALA A 41 -4.36 3.54 3.49
C ALA A 41 -4.93 4.83 2.86
N ARG A 42 -4.37 6.00 3.20
CA ARG A 42 -4.70 7.28 2.55
C ARG A 42 -4.38 7.25 1.06
N MET A 43 -3.22 6.72 0.66
CA MET A 43 -2.88 6.56 -0.76
C MET A 43 -3.89 5.66 -1.48
N PHE A 44 -4.28 4.54 -0.86
CA PHE A 44 -5.31 3.66 -1.41
C PHE A 44 -6.65 4.39 -1.61
N ASN A 45 -7.07 5.19 -0.63
CA ASN A 45 -8.30 5.99 -0.75
C ASN A 45 -8.21 7.10 -1.81
N ILE A 46 -7.03 7.66 -2.10
CA ILE A 46 -6.83 8.59 -3.23
C ILE A 46 -7.00 7.85 -4.56
N ILE A 47 -6.45 6.63 -4.65
CA ILE A 47 -6.45 5.83 -5.88
C ILE A 47 -7.83 5.25 -6.16
N GLN A 48 -8.52 4.79 -5.12
CA GLN A 48 -9.87 4.22 -5.18
C GLN A 48 -10.66 4.71 -3.94
N PRO A 49 -11.43 5.81 -4.09
CA PRO A 49 -12.23 6.36 -3.01
C PRO A 49 -13.23 5.37 -2.44
N GLY A 50 -13.43 5.41 -1.12
CA GLY A 50 -14.44 4.60 -0.42
C GLY A 50 -13.99 3.19 -0.03
N LEU A 51 -12.69 2.87 -0.14
CA LEU A 51 -12.16 1.57 0.26
C LEU A 51 -12.18 1.36 1.78
N GLU A 52 -11.96 2.43 2.56
CA GLU A 52 -11.94 2.31 4.02
C GLU A 52 -12.29 3.59 4.76
N ASP A 53 -12.94 3.41 5.91
CA ASP A 53 -13.07 4.42 6.94
C ASP A 53 -11.73 4.56 7.73
N LEU A 54 -11.03 5.66 7.48
CA LEU A 54 -9.74 5.98 8.08
C LEU A 54 -9.82 6.23 9.60
N SER A 55 -11.02 6.34 10.18
CA SER A 55 -11.23 6.53 11.62
C SER A 55 -10.71 5.37 12.48
N SER A 56 -10.52 4.19 11.88
CA SER A 56 -10.11 2.96 12.57
C SER A 56 -8.61 2.84 12.80
N TYR A 57 -7.83 3.79 12.29
CA TYR A 57 -6.37 3.82 12.44
C TYR A 57 -5.99 4.66 13.65
N SER A 58 -5.10 4.13 14.46
CA SER A 58 -4.51 4.93 15.53
C SER A 58 -3.36 5.78 14.96
N PRO A 59 -3.21 7.06 15.37
CA PRO A 59 -2.05 7.86 15.02
C PRO A 59 -0.76 7.13 15.41
N PHE A 60 0.22 7.10 14.51
CA PHE A 60 1.48 6.40 14.69
C PHE A 60 2.24 6.92 15.92
N LEU A 61 2.34 6.08 16.96
CA LEU A 61 3.10 6.38 18.19
C LEU A 61 4.15 5.31 18.51
N SER A 62 4.01 4.10 17.96
CA SER A 62 4.95 2.99 18.20
C SER A 62 4.87 1.89 17.12
N LEU A 63 5.94 1.11 16.97
CA LEU A 63 6.02 0.00 16.02
C LEU A 63 4.92 -1.07 16.23
N PRO A 64 4.57 -1.51 17.47
CA PRO A 64 3.47 -2.45 17.67
C PRO A 64 2.11 -1.89 17.22
N LEU A 65 1.87 -0.59 17.42
CA LEU A 65 0.64 0.06 17.00
C LEU A 65 0.55 0.15 15.46
N ASN A 66 1.67 0.43 14.81
CA ASN A 66 1.76 0.41 13.36
C ASN A 66 1.50 -0.98 12.78
N PHE A 67 2.06 -2.02 13.42
CA PHE A 67 1.81 -3.40 13.03
C PHE A 67 0.32 -3.77 13.16
N LEU A 68 -0.34 -3.35 14.24
CA LEU A 68 -1.79 -3.51 14.40
C LEU A 68 -2.57 -2.78 13.29
N ASN A 69 -2.20 -1.54 12.97
CA ASN A 69 -2.79 -0.79 11.86
C ASN A 69 -2.63 -1.56 10.52
N TRP A 70 -1.46 -2.15 10.25
CA TRP A 70 -1.23 -2.99 9.08
C TRP A 70 -2.09 -4.27 9.07
N GLN A 71 -2.31 -4.90 10.22
CA GLN A 71 -3.22 -6.04 10.35
C GLN A 71 -4.68 -5.65 10.04
N ILE A 72 -5.13 -4.51 10.56
CA ILE A 72 -6.47 -3.96 10.29
C ILE A 72 -6.62 -3.69 8.80
N PHE A 73 -5.67 -2.97 8.20
CA PHE A 73 -5.67 -2.66 6.77
C PHE A 73 -5.70 -3.93 5.91
N ASN A 74 -4.90 -4.93 6.26
CA ASN A 74 -4.86 -6.19 5.55
C ASN A 74 -6.22 -6.91 5.58
N HIS A 75 -6.85 -6.97 6.76
CA HIS A 75 -8.12 -7.64 6.94
C HIS A 75 -9.27 -6.91 6.23
N ARG A 76 -9.30 -5.58 6.33
CA ARG A 76 -10.45 -4.77 5.90
C ARG A 76 -10.39 -4.32 4.45
N VAL A 77 -9.20 -4.12 3.90
CA VAL A 77 -9.00 -3.62 2.52
C VAL A 77 -8.28 -4.65 1.67
N LEU A 78 -7.04 -5.00 2.03
CA LEU A 78 -6.19 -5.76 1.13
C LEU A 78 -6.81 -7.12 0.80
N ARG A 79 -7.33 -7.86 1.79
CA ARG A 79 -8.02 -9.13 1.54
C ARG A 79 -9.28 -8.98 0.69
N LYS A 80 -10.06 -7.91 0.85
CA LYS A 80 -11.25 -7.65 0.03
C LYS A 80 -10.90 -7.34 -1.43
N LEU A 81 -9.72 -6.76 -1.65
CA LEU A 81 -9.16 -6.53 -2.98
C LEU A 81 -8.41 -7.76 -3.53
N ASP A 82 -8.44 -8.91 -2.84
CA ASP A 82 -7.62 -10.09 -3.16
C ASP A 82 -6.09 -9.79 -3.17
N MET A 83 -5.71 -8.77 -2.41
CA MET A 83 -4.35 -8.32 -2.13
C MET A 83 -3.86 -8.74 -0.74
N GLY A 84 -4.48 -9.74 -0.10
CA GLY A 84 -4.11 -10.16 1.25
C GLY A 84 -2.60 -10.44 1.38
N VAL A 85 -1.97 -9.90 2.41
CA VAL A 85 -0.53 -9.98 2.70
C VAL A 85 -0.25 -10.99 3.83
N SER A 86 0.88 -11.69 3.75
CA SER A 86 1.32 -12.65 4.77
C SER A 86 1.77 -11.96 6.06
N MET A 87 1.77 -12.66 7.20
CA MET A 87 2.20 -12.08 8.48
C MET A 87 3.65 -11.56 8.43
N GLY A 88 4.57 -12.34 7.85
CA GLY A 88 5.97 -11.94 7.72
C GLY A 88 6.18 -10.71 6.84
N ASP A 89 5.34 -10.52 5.81
CA ASP A 89 5.40 -9.31 4.99
C ASP A 89 4.71 -8.11 5.67
N LEU A 90 3.69 -8.33 6.50
CA LEU A 90 3.14 -7.27 7.37
C LEU A 90 4.19 -6.75 8.35
N GLU A 91 5.06 -7.62 8.88
CA GLU A 91 6.16 -7.20 9.76
C GLU A 91 7.15 -6.31 9.00
N LYS A 92 7.52 -6.70 7.77
CA LYS A 92 8.37 -5.87 6.89
C LYS A 92 7.73 -4.52 6.57
N LEU A 93 6.42 -4.50 6.31
CA LEU A 93 5.66 -3.26 6.09
C LEU A 93 5.67 -2.36 7.34
N ALA A 94 5.44 -2.94 8.52
CA ALA A 94 5.45 -2.19 9.77
C ALA A 94 6.84 -1.62 10.12
N LEU A 95 7.90 -2.30 9.71
CA LEU A 95 9.29 -1.86 9.83
C LEU A 95 9.70 -0.82 8.77
N GLY A 96 8.85 -0.49 7.80
CA GLY A 96 9.17 0.49 6.77
C GLY A 96 10.02 -0.02 5.64
N CYS A 97 9.99 -1.34 5.38
CA CYS A 97 10.70 -1.89 4.24
C CYS A 97 10.10 -1.32 2.95
N THR A 98 10.77 -0.33 2.37
CA THR A 98 10.30 0.41 1.19
C THR A 98 10.05 -0.52 0.00
N GLU A 99 10.86 -1.56 -0.17
CA GLU A 99 10.67 -2.57 -1.22
C GLU A 99 9.36 -3.35 -1.06
N THR A 100 8.94 -3.58 0.18
CA THR A 100 7.69 -4.30 0.49
C THR A 100 6.47 -3.41 0.20
N VAL A 101 6.57 -2.11 0.56
CA VAL A 101 5.52 -1.13 0.28
C VAL A 101 5.37 -0.89 -1.22
N ASP A 102 6.48 -0.76 -1.94
CA ASP A 102 6.52 -0.67 -3.40
C ASP A 102 5.78 -1.84 -4.06
N ALA A 103 6.10 -3.07 -3.64
CA ALA A 103 5.47 -4.27 -4.19
C ALA A 103 3.95 -4.24 -3.97
N LEU A 104 3.52 -3.78 -2.79
CA LEU A 104 2.09 -3.62 -2.49
C LEU A 104 1.42 -2.58 -3.40
N LEU A 105 2.04 -1.40 -3.58
CA LEU A 105 1.51 -0.34 -4.45
C LEU A 105 1.52 -0.75 -5.94
N PHE A 106 2.53 -1.51 -6.38
CA PHE A 106 2.58 -2.06 -7.73
C PHE A 106 1.46 -3.07 -7.99
N ASN A 107 1.17 -3.94 -7.00
CA ASN A 107 0.02 -4.84 -7.07
C ASN A 107 -1.31 -4.07 -7.14
N LEU A 108 -1.44 -2.95 -6.43
CA LEU A 108 -2.62 -2.07 -6.52
C LEU A 108 -2.76 -1.48 -7.93
N MET A 109 -1.67 -0.95 -8.50
CA MET A 109 -1.65 -0.41 -9.87
C MET A 109 -2.10 -1.46 -10.91
N ALA A 110 -1.60 -2.69 -10.79
CA ALA A 110 -1.96 -3.79 -11.67
C ALA A 110 -3.46 -4.15 -11.55
N LYS A 111 -4.01 -4.12 -10.32
CA LYS A 111 -5.44 -4.35 -10.09
C LYS A 111 -6.31 -3.21 -10.60
N GLU A 112 -5.95 -1.95 -10.37
CA GLU A 112 -6.67 -0.79 -10.92
C GLU A 112 -6.78 -0.90 -12.46
N SER A 113 -5.67 -1.24 -13.12
CA SER A 113 -5.62 -1.44 -14.57
C SER A 113 -6.49 -2.61 -15.05
N SER A 114 -6.71 -3.61 -14.20
CA SER A 114 -7.56 -4.76 -14.50
C SER A 114 -9.05 -4.52 -14.20
N LEU A 115 -9.34 -3.65 -13.22
CA LEU A 115 -10.71 -3.23 -12.88
C LEU A 115 -11.29 -2.31 -13.95
N LYS A 116 -10.50 -1.35 -14.45
CA LYS A 116 -10.92 -0.45 -15.55
C LYS A 116 -11.33 -1.21 -16.82
N LYS A 117 -10.67 -2.33 -17.12
CA LYS A 117 -11.00 -3.18 -18.27
C LYS A 117 -12.30 -3.98 -18.13
N LYS A 118 -12.94 -3.98 -16.96
CA LYS A 118 -14.22 -4.66 -16.72
C LYS A 118 -15.42 -3.72 -16.73
N GLU A 119 -15.17 -2.41 -16.74
CA GLU A 119 -16.21 -1.36 -16.80
C GLU A 119 -16.42 -0.83 -18.23
N ASP A 120 -15.56 -1.23 -19.18
CA ASP A 120 -15.69 -1.03 -20.63
C ASP A 120 -16.24 -2.31 -21.31
#